data_AF-A0A136N4G9-F1
#
_entry.id   AF-A0A136N4G9-F1
#
_cell.length_a   1.000
_cell.length_b   1.000
_cell.length_c   1.000
_cell.angle_alpha   90.00
_cell.angle_beta   90.00
_cell.angle_gamma   90.00
#
_symmetry.space_group_name_H-M   'P 1'
#
loop_
_entity.id
_entity.type
_entity.pdbx_description
1 polymer ?
#
loop_
_entity_poly.entity_id
_entity_poly.type
_entity_poly.pdbx_seq_one_letter_code
_entity_poly.pdbx_strand_id
1 'polypeptide(L)'
;MKNRFFTYTFCCVIALSLIAGQNLNAQMYNTVAGIRIGDDFGISAAQRIADKTTIDLTVQPGTFAGRQLAMLMVKQHSSLLTKRLNFFLGGGLYARNIETIVNDASVFNKTAGVGFTLGGELTLGNLSIAADYVPLVYFGGNDSHRRFTTTSGLSLRYVFVHRPTKTKTFFQKLFKKKK
;
A
#
# COMPACT_ATOMS: atom_id res chain seq x y z
N MET A 1 16.03 -26.14 -25.48
CA MET A 1 15.65 -24.82 -24.89
C MET A 1 14.14 -24.55 -24.81
N LYS A 2 13.23 -25.45 -25.20
CA LYS A 2 11.77 -25.20 -25.20
C LYS A 2 11.05 -25.46 -23.86
N ASN A 3 11.61 -26.27 -22.96
CA ASN A 3 10.90 -26.68 -21.73
C ASN A 3 10.91 -25.64 -20.60
N ARG A 4 11.91 -24.75 -20.55
CA ARG A 4 11.99 -23.74 -19.47
C ARG A 4 10.91 -22.66 -19.60
N PHE A 5 10.55 -22.28 -20.82
CA PHE A 5 9.52 -21.27 -21.09
C PHE A 5 8.13 -21.73 -20.62
N PHE A 6 7.81 -23.01 -20.82
CA PHE A 6 6.54 -23.61 -20.38
C PHE A 6 6.44 -23.67 -18.85
N THR A 7 7.53 -23.98 -18.15
CA THR A 7 7.58 -24.00 -16.68
C THR A 7 7.34 -22.61 -16.08
N TYR A 8 7.94 -21.56 -16.63
CA TYR A 8 7.73 -20.19 -16.13
C TYR A 8 6.30 -19.69 -16.36
N THR A 9 5.71 -19.98 -17.54
CA THR A 9 4.32 -19.63 -17.82
C THR A 9 3.36 -20.36 -16.88
N PHE A 10 3.59 -21.65 -16.61
CA PHE A 10 2.76 -22.43 -15.70
C PHE A 10 2.87 -21.94 -14.24
N CYS A 11 4.07 -21.58 -13.78
CA CYS A 11 4.27 -20.97 -12.46
C CYS A 11 3.58 -19.60 -12.34
N CYS A 12 3.64 -18.75 -13.37
CA CYS A 12 2.95 -17.47 -13.37
C CYS A 12 1.43 -17.64 -13.32
N VAL A 13 0.86 -18.61 -14.06
CA VAL A 13 -0.58 -18.89 -14.06
C VAL A 13 -1.05 -19.45 -12.71
N ILE A 14 -0.25 -20.30 -12.07
CA ILE A 14 -0.53 -20.81 -10.71
C ILE A 14 -0.42 -19.69 -9.66
N ALA A 15 0.60 -18.84 -9.75
CA ALA A 15 0.74 -17.68 -8.86
C ALA A 15 -0.42 -16.69 -9.03
N LEU A 16 -0.90 -16.49 -10.27
CA LEU A 16 -2.03 -15.61 -10.57
C LEU A 16 -3.37 -16.19 -10.10
N SER A 17 -3.56 -17.51 -10.18
CA SER A 17 -4.78 -18.17 -9.72
C SER A 17 -4.90 -18.23 -8.19
N LEU A 18 -3.77 -18.32 -7.47
CA LEU A 18 -3.72 -18.23 -6.00
C LEU A 18 -4.15 -16.85 -5.47
N ILE A 19 -4.01 -15.79 -6.27
CA ILE A 19 -4.39 -14.41 -5.91
C ILE A 19 -5.90 -14.17 -6.15
N ALA A 20 -6.49 -14.79 -7.18
CA ALA A 20 -7.87 -14.56 -7.59
C ALA A 20 -8.92 -15.29 -6.72
N GLY A 21 -8.56 -16.42 -6.09
CA GLY A 21 -9.54 -17.33 -5.46
C GLY A 21 -10.00 -17.02 -4.04
N GLN A 22 -9.49 -15.98 -3.38
CA GLN A 22 -9.66 -15.86 -1.93
C GLN A 22 -10.90 -15.02 -1.56
N ASN A 23 -12.06 -15.65 -1.37
CA ASN A 23 -13.30 -15.05 -0.83
C ASN A 23 -13.22 -14.70 0.68
N LEU A 24 -12.01 -14.63 1.22
CA LEU A 24 -11.77 -14.30 2.61
C LEU A 24 -11.83 -12.78 2.81
N ASN A 25 -12.39 -12.39 3.95
CA ASN A 25 -12.50 -11.00 4.36
C ASN A 25 -11.12 -10.51 4.77
N ALA A 26 -10.44 -9.78 3.87
CA ALA A 26 -9.06 -9.35 4.06
C ALA A 26 -8.91 -8.32 5.19
N GLN A 27 -9.23 -7.03 4.96
CA GLN A 27 -8.99 -5.99 5.95
C GLN A 27 -10.06 -5.90 7.06
N MET A 28 -9.61 -5.66 8.30
CA MET A 28 -10.43 -5.55 9.52
C MET A 28 -10.85 -4.11 9.88
N TYR A 29 -10.48 -3.13 9.06
CA TYR A 29 -10.80 -1.73 9.26
C TYR A 29 -11.53 -1.13 8.05
N ASN A 30 -12.17 0.00 8.30
CA ASN A 30 -12.64 0.93 7.27
C ASN A 30 -11.70 2.13 7.15
N THR A 31 -11.16 2.64 8.27
CA THR A 31 -10.30 3.84 8.28
C THR A 31 -9.13 3.64 9.23
N VAL A 32 -7.92 3.91 8.73
CA VAL A 32 -6.67 3.88 9.51
C VAL A 32 -5.82 5.09 9.19
N ALA A 33 -5.05 5.59 10.15
CA ALA A 33 -4.00 6.55 9.89
C ALA A 33 -2.88 6.44 10.93
N GLY A 34 -1.70 6.91 10.57
CA GLY A 34 -0.55 6.97 11.47
C GLY A 34 0.70 7.37 10.75
N ILE A 35 1.82 6.83 11.20
CA ILE A 35 3.14 7.19 10.72
C ILE A 35 3.64 6.20 9.68
N ARG A 36 4.50 6.68 8.78
CA ARG A 36 5.25 5.88 7.82
C ARG A 36 6.72 6.24 7.91
N ILE A 37 7.55 5.22 7.95
CA ILE A 37 9.01 5.32 7.92
C ILE A 37 9.46 4.67 6.62
N GLY A 38 10.08 5.42 5.72
CA GLY A 38 10.58 4.92 4.45
C GLY A 38 11.80 5.72 4.00
N ASP A 39 11.75 6.29 2.79
CA ASP A 39 12.75 7.25 2.32
C ASP A 39 12.94 8.46 3.27
N ASP A 40 11.86 8.84 3.96
CA ASP A 40 11.87 9.79 5.07
C ASP A 40 10.72 9.43 6.04
N PHE A 41 10.63 10.14 7.17
CA PHE A 41 9.47 10.09 8.05
C PHE A 41 8.28 10.80 7.40
N GLY A 42 7.09 10.25 7.62
CA GLY A 42 5.86 10.82 7.13
C GLY A 42 4.64 10.25 7.80
N ILE A 43 3.49 10.63 7.25
CA ILE A 43 2.18 10.16 7.66
C ILE A 43 1.56 9.33 6.55
N SER A 44 0.72 8.38 6.93
CA SER A 44 -0.06 7.58 5.99
C SER A 44 -1.46 7.35 6.54
N ALA A 45 -2.46 7.54 5.69
CA ALA A 45 -3.87 7.34 5.98
C ALA A 45 -4.49 6.48 4.90
N ALA A 46 -5.25 5.45 5.28
CA ALA A 46 -5.95 4.59 4.34
C ALA A 46 -7.44 4.49 4.68
N GLN A 47 -8.25 4.58 3.63
CA GLN A 47 -9.70 4.50 3.67
C GLN A 47 -10.18 3.38 2.75
N ARG A 48 -10.98 2.46 3.29
CA ARG A 48 -11.69 1.45 2.50
C ARG A 48 -12.77 2.12 1.68
N ILE A 49 -12.78 1.82 0.39
CA ILE A 49 -13.79 2.31 -0.57
C ILE A 49 -14.68 1.19 -1.11
N ALA A 50 -14.17 -0.03 -1.18
CA ALA A 50 -14.92 -1.20 -1.64
C ALA A 50 -14.44 -2.47 -0.94
N ASP A 51 -15.05 -3.60 -1.27
CA ASP A 51 -14.62 -4.88 -0.76
C ASP A 51 -13.20 -5.21 -1.21
N LYS A 52 -12.29 -5.35 -0.23
CA LYS A 52 -10.85 -5.58 -0.45
C LYS A 52 -10.12 -4.43 -1.12
N THR A 53 -10.75 -3.28 -1.34
CA THR A 53 -10.12 -2.11 -1.97
C THR A 53 -10.00 -0.94 -1.00
N THR A 54 -8.81 -0.36 -0.92
CA THR A 54 -8.51 0.82 -0.08
C THR A 54 -7.80 1.89 -0.89
N ILE A 55 -8.11 3.14 -0.64
CA ILE A 55 -7.28 4.28 -1.04
C ILE A 55 -6.32 4.58 0.11
N ASP A 56 -5.03 4.72 -0.18
CA ASP A 56 -3.95 5.06 0.76
C ASP A 56 -3.29 6.36 0.30
N LEU A 57 -3.28 7.35 1.19
CA LEU A 57 -2.57 8.62 1.03
C LEU A 57 -1.34 8.58 1.94
N THR A 58 -0.17 8.84 1.38
CA THR A 58 1.10 8.96 2.10
C THR A 58 1.74 10.30 1.81
N VAL A 59 2.20 10.98 2.86
CA VAL A 59 2.92 12.26 2.76
C VAL A 59 4.16 12.21 3.64
N GLN A 60 5.32 12.38 3.03
CA GLN A 60 6.63 12.53 3.67
C GLN A 60 7.13 13.94 3.37
N PRO A 61 7.26 14.83 4.37
CA PRO A 61 7.67 16.22 4.17
C PRO A 61 9.17 16.42 3.91
N GLY A 62 10.00 15.37 4.04
CA GLY A 62 11.45 15.49 3.82
C GLY A 62 12.24 15.97 5.04
N THR A 63 11.70 15.83 6.27
CA THR A 63 12.25 16.44 7.49
C THR A 63 13.69 16.01 7.83
N PHE A 64 14.09 14.78 7.50
CA PHE A 64 15.41 14.27 7.89
C PHE A 64 16.35 14.07 6.70
N ALA A 65 15.83 13.60 5.57
CA ALA A 65 16.64 13.21 4.42
C ALA A 65 16.49 14.15 3.22
N GLY A 66 15.71 15.24 3.34
CA GLY A 66 15.44 16.18 2.24
C GLY A 66 14.64 15.53 1.10
N ARG A 67 13.93 14.43 1.37
CA ARG A 67 13.18 13.64 0.39
C ARG A 67 11.69 13.81 0.62
N GLN A 68 11.09 14.74 -0.09
CA GLN A 68 9.65 14.94 -0.06
C GLN A 68 8.96 13.93 -0.97
N LEU A 69 7.89 13.30 -0.48
CA LEU A 69 7.11 12.34 -1.25
C LEU A 69 5.64 12.43 -0.87
N ALA A 70 4.78 12.66 -1.85
CA ALA A 70 3.34 12.52 -1.73
C ALA A 70 2.88 11.40 -2.66
N MET A 71 2.10 10.45 -2.14
CA MET A 71 1.59 9.31 -2.90
C MET A 71 0.12 9.09 -2.61
N LEU A 72 -0.65 8.82 -3.67
CA LEU A 72 -2.03 8.37 -3.59
C LEU A 72 -2.15 7.03 -4.31
N MET A 73 -2.44 5.97 -3.56
CA MET A 73 -2.43 4.59 -4.05
C MET A 73 -3.79 3.93 -3.86
N VAL A 74 -4.26 3.21 -4.86
CA VAL A 74 -5.37 2.27 -4.71
C VAL A 74 -4.79 0.88 -4.50
N LYS A 75 -5.17 0.23 -3.40
CA LYS A 75 -4.65 -1.08 -2.97
C LYS A 75 -5.78 -2.11 -2.92
N GLN A 76 -5.50 -3.27 -3.47
CA GLN A 76 -6.32 -4.47 -3.39
C GLN A 76 -5.71 -5.43 -2.36
N HIS A 77 -6.51 -5.90 -1.40
CA HIS A 77 -6.10 -6.74 -0.28
C HIS A 77 -6.57 -8.19 -0.45
N SER A 78 -5.67 -9.13 -0.18
CA SER A 78 -5.94 -10.56 -0.12
C SER A 78 -5.43 -11.10 1.21
N SER A 79 -6.26 -11.80 1.97
CA SER A 79 -5.80 -12.44 3.22
C SER A 79 -4.91 -13.64 2.89
N LEU A 80 -3.78 -13.79 3.59
CA LEU A 80 -2.89 -14.94 3.40
C LEU A 80 -3.32 -16.14 4.25
N LEU A 81 -3.14 -16.01 5.57
CA LEU A 81 -3.39 -17.06 6.55
C LEU A 81 -4.58 -16.74 7.45
N THR A 82 -4.72 -15.47 7.83
CA THR A 82 -5.76 -15.01 8.74
C THR A 82 -6.33 -13.68 8.26
N LYS A 83 -7.51 -13.29 8.74
CA LYS A 83 -8.08 -11.95 8.48
C LYS A 83 -7.23 -10.81 9.03
N ARG A 84 -6.24 -11.12 9.86
CA ARG A 84 -5.33 -10.13 10.45
C ARG A 84 -4.10 -9.90 9.58
N LEU A 85 -3.66 -10.93 8.84
CA LEU A 85 -2.48 -10.86 7.96
C LEU A 85 -2.92 -10.86 6.49
N ASN A 86 -2.76 -9.71 5.86
CA ASN A 86 -3.14 -9.44 4.49
C ASN A 86 -1.92 -9.15 3.65
N PHE A 87 -1.96 -9.58 2.39
CA PHE A 87 -1.09 -9.06 1.35
C PHE A 87 -1.89 -8.03 0.56
N PHE A 88 -1.24 -6.97 0.11
CA PHE A 88 -1.85 -6.01 -0.78
C PHE A 88 -0.98 -5.75 -1.99
N LEU A 89 -1.64 -5.47 -3.11
CA LEU A 89 -1.03 -4.98 -4.33
C LEU A 89 -1.85 -3.80 -4.86
N GLY A 90 -1.22 -2.87 -5.54
CA GLY A 90 -1.91 -1.67 -5.97
C GLY A 90 -1.07 -0.79 -6.86
N GLY A 91 -1.64 0.34 -7.21
CA GLY A 91 -0.96 1.39 -7.94
C GLY A 91 -1.67 2.71 -7.83
N GLY A 92 -1.00 3.76 -8.30
CA GLY A 92 -1.50 5.11 -8.20
C GLY A 92 -0.48 6.13 -8.64
N LEU A 93 -0.63 7.34 -8.10
CA LEU A 93 0.15 8.51 -8.51
C LEU A 93 1.09 8.93 -7.39
N TYR A 94 2.23 9.50 -7.77
CA TYR A 94 3.16 10.10 -6.82
C TYR A 94 3.70 11.44 -7.33
N ALA A 95 4.09 12.28 -6.39
CA ALA A 95 4.91 13.46 -6.60
C ALA A 95 6.05 13.42 -5.59
N ARG A 96 7.27 13.66 -6.05
CA ARG A 96 8.49 13.57 -5.24
C ARG A 96 9.39 14.76 -5.52
N ASN A 97 9.93 15.37 -4.46
CA ASN A 97 11.00 16.35 -4.56
C ASN A 97 12.21 15.81 -3.81
N ILE A 98 13.38 15.84 -4.45
CA ILE A 98 14.65 15.46 -3.82
C ILE A 98 15.52 16.71 -3.79
N GLU A 99 15.93 17.11 -2.59
CA GLU A 99 16.95 18.13 -2.42
C GLU A 99 18.33 17.52 -2.67
N THR A 100 19.11 18.13 -3.56
CA THR A 100 20.51 17.76 -3.81
C THR A 100 21.37 19.01 -3.64
N ILE A 101 22.43 18.91 -2.86
CA ILE A 101 23.40 19.99 -2.68
C ILE A 101 24.41 19.89 -3.83
N VAL A 102 24.45 20.91 -4.69
CA VAL A 102 25.42 21.03 -5.79
C VAL A 102 26.08 22.39 -5.66
N ASN A 103 27.40 22.44 -5.46
CA ASN A 103 28.18 23.67 -5.31
C ASN A 103 27.59 24.62 -4.24
N ASP A 104 27.32 24.09 -3.04
CA ASP A 104 26.70 24.82 -1.91
C ASP A 104 25.31 25.44 -2.17
N ALA A 105 24.68 25.10 -3.31
CA ALA A 105 23.31 25.48 -3.63
C ALA A 105 22.36 24.28 -3.53
N SER A 106 21.20 24.48 -2.89
CA SER A 106 20.12 23.51 -2.83
C SER A 106 19.37 23.46 -4.17
N VAL A 107 19.52 22.38 -4.92
CA VAL A 107 18.78 22.13 -6.17
C VAL A 107 17.67 21.11 -5.89
N PHE A 108 16.43 21.49 -6.19
CA PHE A 108 15.28 20.60 -6.05
C PHE A 108 14.97 19.90 -7.37
N ASN A 109 15.05 18.56 -7.36
CA ASN A 109 14.60 17.75 -8.47
C ASN A 109 13.16 17.27 -8.22
N LYS A 110 12.22 17.82 -8.99
CA LYS A 110 10.79 17.49 -8.91
C LYS A 110 10.43 16.44 -9.95
N THR A 111 9.85 15.34 -9.50
CA THR A 111 9.39 14.23 -10.34
C THR A 111 7.96 13.85 -9.96
N ALA A 112 7.15 13.45 -10.94
CA ALA A 112 5.79 12.98 -10.71
C ALA A 112 5.41 11.93 -11.74
N GLY A 113 4.74 10.87 -11.31
CA GLY A 113 4.44 9.76 -12.20
C GLY A 113 3.52 8.73 -11.56
N VAL A 114 3.63 7.50 -12.03
CA VAL A 114 2.85 6.38 -11.51
C VAL A 114 3.72 5.49 -10.63
N GLY A 115 3.12 4.92 -9.60
CA GLY A 115 3.76 3.92 -8.77
C GLY A 115 2.91 2.67 -8.66
N PHE A 116 3.57 1.55 -8.43
CA PHE A 116 2.91 0.33 -7.98
C PHE A 116 3.32 0.09 -6.53
N THR A 117 2.48 -0.56 -5.75
CA THR A 117 2.75 -0.88 -4.35
C THR A 117 2.42 -2.34 -4.12
N LEU A 118 3.30 -3.04 -3.42
CA LEU A 118 3.08 -4.41 -3.00
C LEU A 118 3.63 -4.59 -1.58
N GLY A 119 2.91 -5.31 -0.74
CA GLY A 119 3.27 -5.36 0.67
C GLY A 119 2.40 -6.27 1.51
N GLY A 120 2.79 -6.40 2.78
CA GLY A 120 2.05 -7.12 3.80
C GLY A 120 1.50 -6.17 4.84
N GLU A 121 0.34 -6.49 5.39
CA GLU A 121 -0.30 -5.74 6.48
C GLU A 121 -0.79 -6.69 7.56
N LEU A 122 -0.42 -6.41 8.80
CA LEU A 122 -0.86 -7.11 10.00
C LEU A 122 -1.72 -6.17 10.86
N THR A 123 -2.97 -6.54 11.12
CA THR A 123 -3.87 -5.81 12.02
C THR A 123 -4.09 -6.56 13.33
N LEU A 124 -3.69 -5.94 14.45
CA LEU A 124 -3.82 -6.44 15.82
C LEU A 124 -4.66 -5.45 16.65
N GLY A 125 -5.94 -5.76 16.84
CA GLY A 125 -6.84 -4.89 17.60
C GLY A 125 -7.03 -3.54 16.92
N ASN A 126 -6.51 -2.48 17.55
CA ASN A 126 -6.56 -1.11 17.02
C ASN A 126 -5.25 -0.68 16.34
N LEU A 127 -4.28 -1.58 16.23
CA LEU A 127 -2.99 -1.31 15.59
C LEU A 127 -2.89 -2.04 14.26
N SER A 128 -2.41 -1.35 13.23
CA SER A 128 -2.12 -1.90 11.92
C SER A 128 -0.67 -1.61 11.55
N ILE A 129 0.07 -2.65 11.21
CA ILE A 129 1.48 -2.60 10.81
C ILE A 129 1.54 -3.02 9.36
N ALA A 130 2.01 -2.14 8.47
CA ALA A 130 2.16 -2.44 7.06
C ALA A 130 3.62 -2.30 6.62
N ALA A 131 4.09 -3.21 5.78
CA ALA A 131 5.38 -3.12 5.13
C ALA A 131 5.17 -3.21 3.63
N ASP A 132 5.70 -2.25 2.86
CA ASP A 132 5.53 -2.19 1.42
C ASP A 132 6.78 -1.80 0.66
N TYR A 133 6.78 -2.27 -0.58
CA TYR A 133 7.74 -1.97 -1.62
C TYR A 133 7.00 -1.30 -2.77
N VAL A 134 7.54 -0.17 -3.24
CA VAL A 134 6.88 0.73 -4.18
C VAL A 134 7.84 1.05 -5.34
N PRO A 135 7.76 0.32 -6.46
CA PRO A 135 8.40 0.74 -7.70
C PRO A 135 7.66 1.94 -8.31
N LEU A 136 8.43 2.96 -8.68
CA LEU A 136 7.99 4.24 -9.20
C LEU A 136 8.51 4.42 -10.63
N VAL A 137 7.62 4.82 -11.52
CA VAL A 137 7.91 5.08 -12.94
C VAL A 137 7.58 6.53 -13.25
N TYR A 138 8.55 7.22 -13.83
CA TYR A 138 8.44 8.62 -14.22
C TYR A 138 8.33 8.75 -15.75
N PHE A 139 7.39 9.57 -16.23
CA PHE A 139 7.08 9.72 -17.67
C PHE A 139 7.40 11.12 -18.23
N GLY A 140 8.04 12.03 -17.48
CA GLY A 140 8.36 13.39 -17.93
C GLY A 140 9.87 13.65 -18.11
N GLY A 141 10.24 14.81 -18.67
CA GLY A 141 11.61 15.33 -18.66
C GLY A 141 12.60 14.76 -19.68
N ASN A 142 13.56 15.60 -20.11
CA ASN A 142 14.67 15.25 -21.02
C ASN A 142 15.79 14.42 -20.34
N ASP A 143 15.60 14.02 -19.09
CA ASP A 143 16.62 13.36 -18.29
C ASP A 143 16.45 11.82 -18.36
N SER A 144 17.05 11.24 -19.38
CA SER A 144 16.86 9.85 -19.82
C SER A 144 17.27 8.76 -18.83
N HIS A 145 17.96 9.10 -17.73
CA HIS A 145 18.74 8.13 -16.95
C HIS A 145 18.06 7.61 -15.67
N ARG A 146 16.96 8.21 -15.20
CA ARG A 146 16.30 7.82 -13.93
C ARG A 146 14.79 7.63 -14.06
N ARG A 147 14.36 6.87 -15.07
CA ARG A 147 12.94 6.56 -15.32
C ARG A 147 12.33 5.61 -14.29
N PHE A 148 13.17 4.86 -13.59
CA PHE A 148 12.76 3.89 -12.57
C PHE A 148 13.42 4.22 -11.24
N THR A 149 12.62 4.34 -10.21
CA THR A 149 13.08 4.46 -8.82
C THR A 149 12.20 3.60 -7.94
N THR A 150 12.65 3.30 -6.74
CA THR A 150 11.94 2.43 -5.81
C THR A 150 12.01 3.06 -4.43
N THR A 151 10.96 2.85 -3.64
CA THR A 151 10.94 3.20 -2.22
C THR A 151 10.33 2.04 -1.46
N SER A 152 10.81 1.78 -0.26
CA SER A 152 10.19 0.85 0.68
C SER A 152 9.80 1.61 1.94
N GLY A 153 8.84 1.08 2.68
CA GLY A 153 8.46 1.69 3.93
C GLY A 153 7.73 0.75 4.87
N LEU A 154 7.78 1.12 6.14
CA LEU A 154 7.04 0.51 7.23
C LEU A 154 6.07 1.55 7.78
N SER A 155 4.80 1.21 7.85
CA SER A 155 3.75 2.09 8.36
C SER A 155 3.15 1.51 9.64
N LEU A 156 3.07 2.34 10.66
CA LEU A 156 2.41 2.03 11.92
C LEU A 156 1.17 2.91 12.05
N ARG A 157 -0.01 2.30 12.00
CA ARG A 157 -1.28 3.00 11.88
C ARG A 157 -2.25 2.59 12.98
N TYR A 158 -3.03 3.54 13.46
CA TYR A 158 -4.13 3.31 14.37
C TYR A 158 -5.43 3.10 13.58
N VAL A 159 -6.27 2.17 14.02
CA VAL A 159 -7.59 1.88 13.45
C VAL A 159 -8.64 2.76 14.11
N PHE A 160 -9.11 3.76 13.37
CA PHE A 160 -10.16 4.67 13.82
C PHE A 160 -11.55 4.06 13.68
N VAL A 161 -11.78 3.34 12.58
CA VAL A 161 -13.09 2.75 12.29
C VAL A 161 -12.92 1.27 11.99
N HIS A 162 -13.35 0.41 12.90
CA HIS A 162 -13.33 -1.03 12.72
C HIS A 162 -14.43 -1.51 11.78
N ARG A 163 -14.13 -2.60 11.06
CA ARG A 163 -15.11 -3.29 10.25
C ARG A 163 -16.03 -4.15 11.14
N PRO A 164 -17.36 -4.04 11.03
CA PRO A 164 -18.26 -4.93 11.73
C PRO A 164 -18.08 -6.38 11.22
N THR A 165 -17.88 -7.32 12.13
CA THR A 165 -17.78 -8.74 11.79
C THR A 165 -19.16 -9.32 11.51
N LYS A 166 -19.28 -10.21 10.50
CA LYS A 166 -20.55 -10.88 10.14
C LYS A 166 -21.22 -11.55 11.35
N THR A 167 -20.43 -12.09 12.28
CA THR A 167 -20.90 -12.69 13.53
C THR A 167 -21.58 -11.67 14.45
N LYS A 168 -21.00 -10.48 14.61
CA LYS A 168 -21.57 -9.40 15.43
C LYS A 168 -22.89 -8.89 14.83
N THR A 169 -22.94 -8.76 13.50
CA THR A 169 -24.17 -8.37 12.78
C THR A 169 -25.27 -9.43 12.89
N PHE A 170 -24.89 -10.73 12.85
CA PHE A 170 -25.82 -11.84 13.02
C PHE A 170 -26.46 -11.85 14.41
N PHE A 171 -25.65 -11.75 15.48
CA PHE A 171 -26.17 -11.68 16.84
C PHE A 171 -27.01 -10.42 17.09
N GLN A 172 -26.61 -9.27 16.57
CA GLN A 172 -27.44 -8.05 16.68
C GLN A 172 -28.82 -8.22 16.02
N LYS A 173 -28.91 -8.88 14.86
CA LYS A 173 -30.19 -9.17 14.20
C LYS A 173 -31.04 -10.17 14.99
N LEU A 174 -30.42 -11.17 15.61
CA LEU A 174 -31.09 -12.15 16.48
C LEU A 174 -31.67 -11.50 17.73
N PHE A 175 -30.91 -10.64 18.41
CA PHE A 175 -31.34 -10.01 19.67
C PHE A 175 -32.21 -8.75 19.47
N LYS A 176 -32.19 -8.09 18.30
CA LYS A 176 -33.13 -6.98 17.99
C LYS A 176 -34.56 -7.44 17.71
N LYS A 177 -34.79 -8.73 17.45
CA LYS A 177 -36.11 -9.27 17.07
C LYS A 177 -37.03 -9.61 18.26
N LYS A 178 -36.62 -9.29 19.49
CA LYS A 178 -37.46 -9.38 20.70
C LYS A 178 -37.74 -7.97 21.24
N LYS A 179 -38.66 -7.26 20.59
CA LYS A 179 -39.45 -6.18 21.19
C LYS A 179 -40.77 -6.10 20.45
#